data_AF-A0A975EIU0-F1
#
_entry.id   AF-A0A975EIU0-F1
#
_cell.length_a   1.000
_cell.length_b   1.000
_cell.length_c   1.000
_cell.angle_alpha   90.00
_cell.angle_beta   90.00
_cell.angle_gamma   90.00
#
_symmetry.space_group_name_H-M   'P 1'
#
loop_
_entity.id
_entity.type
_entity.pdbx_description
1 polymer ?
#
loop_
_entity_poly.entity_id
_entity_poly.type
_entity_poly.pdbx_seq_one_letter_code
_entity_poly.pdbx_strand_id
1 'polypeptide(L)'
;MELPPEAVADIPFPQRAIFLSHLRSDGPPNPRLDVKNGFLWFYSDGETPFLASSMLYMKVFPIKGGGDIVFCHMPKPQADTMPPRPGQTYFYAHRDGKWVDVTKETLPEGVDILWLFRHSRRSLVLQAGPYKVWKKPDGTEACGGDGVRLMDLAWDGRSFRAHTAKSPEFYYGD
;
A
#
# COMPACT_ATOMS: atom_id res chain seq x y z
N MET A 1 14.68 3.76 -14.01
CA MET A 1 14.11 2.43 -14.27
C MET A 1 12.75 2.39 -13.60
N GLU A 2 11.72 1.96 -14.32
CA GLU A 2 10.33 1.99 -13.85
C GLU A 2 9.96 0.64 -13.20
N LEU A 3 9.06 0.66 -12.22
CA LEU A 3 8.49 -0.57 -11.66
C LEU A 3 7.68 -1.33 -12.72
N PRO A 4 7.47 -2.65 -12.54
CA PRO A 4 6.60 -3.42 -13.43
C PRO A 4 5.18 -2.81 -13.50
N PRO A 5 4.48 -2.90 -14.64
CA PRO A 5 3.15 -2.32 -14.81
C PRO A 5 2.13 -2.73 -13.75
N GLU A 6 2.30 -3.90 -13.16
CA GLU A 6 1.46 -4.49 -12.12
C GLU A 6 1.52 -3.70 -10.80
N ALA A 7 2.61 -2.98 -10.53
CA ALA A 7 2.78 -2.15 -9.32
C ALA A 7 1.75 -1.01 -9.21
N VAL A 8 1.11 -0.67 -10.33
CA VAL A 8 0.02 0.31 -10.47
C VAL A 8 -1.08 -0.25 -11.38
N ALA A 9 -1.35 -1.56 -11.31
CA ALA A 9 -2.31 -2.25 -12.19
C ALA A 9 -3.69 -1.61 -12.19
N ASP A 10 -4.12 -1.09 -11.04
CA ASP A 10 -5.43 -0.47 -10.85
C ASP A 10 -5.52 0.99 -11.35
N ILE A 11 -4.39 1.57 -11.81
CA ILE A 11 -4.38 2.86 -12.51
C ILE A 11 -4.23 2.58 -14.01
N PRO A 12 -5.28 2.84 -14.83
CA PRO A 12 -5.25 2.59 -16.27
C PRO A 12 -4.03 3.23 -16.93
N PHE A 13 -3.35 2.50 -17.82
CA PHE A 13 -2.10 2.95 -18.45
C PHE A 13 -2.18 4.38 -19.03
N PRO A 14 -3.25 4.78 -19.76
CA PRO A 14 -3.36 6.14 -20.31
C PRO A 14 -3.41 7.24 -19.24
N GLN A 15 -3.78 6.92 -17.99
CA GLN A 15 -3.96 7.89 -16.91
C GLN A 15 -2.75 8.01 -15.99
N ARG A 16 -1.76 7.10 -16.10
CA ARG A 16 -0.57 7.11 -15.24
C ARG A 16 0.26 8.40 -15.36
N ALA A 17 0.34 8.97 -16.57
CA ALA A 17 1.00 10.26 -16.78
C ALA A 17 0.28 11.42 -16.07
N ILE A 18 -1.06 11.41 -16.08
CA ILE A 18 -1.88 12.41 -15.38
C ILE A 18 -1.73 12.24 -13.86
N PHE A 19 -1.77 10.99 -13.37
CA PHE A 19 -1.50 10.66 -11.97
C PHE A 19 -0.14 11.21 -11.49
N LEU A 20 0.93 10.95 -12.25
CA LEU A 20 2.27 11.45 -11.92
C LEU A 20 2.34 12.97 -11.94
N SER A 21 1.67 13.63 -12.89
CA SER A 21 1.56 15.09 -12.93
C SER A 21 0.86 15.62 -11.68
N HIS A 22 -0.23 14.99 -11.27
CA HIS A 22 -1.01 15.37 -10.08
C HIS A 22 -0.22 15.20 -8.78
N LEU A 23 0.57 14.13 -8.64
CA LEU A 23 1.47 13.98 -7.49
C LEU A 23 2.56 15.06 -7.43
N ARG A 24 2.95 15.62 -8.59
CA ARG A 24 3.97 16.67 -8.67
C ARG A 24 3.41 18.07 -8.49
N SER A 25 2.14 18.29 -8.81
CA SER A 25 1.51 19.62 -8.80
C SER A 25 1.20 20.18 -7.41
N ASP A 26 1.09 19.33 -6.37
CA ASP A 26 0.80 19.79 -5.00
C ASP A 26 1.90 20.65 -4.37
N GLY A 27 3.08 20.71 -4.99
CA GLY A 27 4.25 21.41 -4.43
C GLY A 27 4.79 20.77 -3.14
N PRO A 28 6.01 21.13 -2.72
CA PRO A 28 6.54 20.69 -1.43
C PRO A 28 6.05 21.60 -0.29
N PRO A 29 5.62 21.05 0.86
CA PRO A 29 5.53 19.62 1.17
C PRO A 29 4.25 18.96 0.62
N ASN A 30 4.41 17.85 -0.11
CA ASN A 30 3.27 17.03 -0.53
C ASN A 30 2.90 16.03 0.60
N PRO A 31 1.69 16.12 1.20
CA PRO A 31 1.27 15.21 2.26
C PRO A 31 1.08 13.75 1.77
N ARG A 32 0.96 13.55 0.46
CA ARG A 32 0.77 12.25 -0.21
C ARG A 32 2.09 11.61 -0.62
N LEU A 33 3.13 12.40 -0.88
CA LEU A 33 4.42 11.91 -1.40
C LEU A 33 5.60 12.42 -0.56
N ASP A 34 6.43 11.48 -0.08
CA ASP A 34 7.71 11.75 0.55
C ASP A 34 8.82 10.98 -0.17
N VAL A 35 9.55 11.65 -1.06
CA VAL A 35 10.66 10.99 -1.77
C VAL A 35 11.79 10.64 -0.79
N LYS A 36 12.05 11.49 0.21
CA LYS A 36 13.14 11.28 1.17
C LYS A 36 12.91 10.01 2.00
N ASN A 37 11.67 9.77 2.40
CA ASN A 37 11.31 8.60 3.20
C ASN A 37 10.68 7.46 2.38
N GLY A 38 10.74 7.56 1.04
CA GLY A 38 10.19 6.56 0.12
C GLY A 38 8.73 6.23 0.37
N PHE A 39 7.89 7.23 0.64
CA PHE A 39 6.49 7.06 1.03
C PHE A 39 5.55 7.65 -0.03
N LEU A 40 4.52 6.90 -0.37
CA LEU A 40 3.36 7.36 -1.13
C LEU A 40 2.10 6.87 -0.43
N TRP A 41 1.21 7.80 -0.11
CA TRP A 41 -0.16 7.53 0.28
C TRP A 41 -1.08 8.35 -0.60
N PHE A 42 -1.69 7.69 -1.57
CA PHE A 42 -2.66 8.28 -2.44
C PHE A 42 -4.02 7.58 -2.28
N TYR A 43 -5.11 8.35 -2.38
CA TYR A 43 -6.46 7.84 -2.53
C TYR A 43 -7.23 8.74 -3.50
N SER A 44 -8.14 8.15 -4.25
CA SER A 44 -9.11 8.84 -5.09
C SER A 44 -10.40 8.05 -5.07
N ASP A 45 -11.51 8.76 -4.85
CA ASP A 45 -12.86 8.23 -4.93
C ASP A 45 -13.65 8.89 -6.07
N GLY A 46 -12.96 9.57 -7.00
CA GLY A 46 -13.57 10.38 -8.06
C GLY A 46 -13.07 10.05 -9.46
N GLU A 47 -13.83 10.50 -10.46
CA GLU A 47 -13.53 10.30 -11.88
C GLU A 47 -12.50 11.29 -12.43
N THR A 48 -12.20 12.36 -11.69
CA THR A 48 -11.34 13.47 -12.11
C THR A 48 -10.17 13.69 -11.14
N PRO A 49 -8.94 13.93 -11.64
CA PRO A 49 -8.54 13.98 -13.05
C PRO A 49 -8.20 12.61 -13.67
N PHE A 50 -8.40 11.50 -12.95
CA PHE A 50 -8.21 10.14 -13.46
C PHE A 50 -9.08 9.14 -12.68
N LEU A 51 -9.50 8.07 -13.37
CA LEU A 51 -10.24 6.92 -12.83
C LEU A 51 -9.29 6.04 -12.02
N ALA A 52 -8.95 6.46 -10.81
CA ALA A 52 -8.41 5.58 -9.79
C ALA A 52 -9.54 5.28 -8.80
N SER A 53 -10.06 4.05 -8.83
CA SER A 53 -10.97 3.52 -7.81
C SER A 53 -10.20 2.77 -6.73
N SER A 54 -9.01 3.29 -6.39
CA SER A 54 -8.02 2.60 -5.58
C SER A 54 -7.24 3.58 -4.72
N MET A 55 -7.00 3.17 -3.49
CA MET A 55 -5.91 3.74 -2.72
C MET A 55 -4.60 3.18 -3.31
N LEU A 56 -3.53 3.97 -3.40
CA LEU A 56 -2.20 3.48 -3.77
C LEU A 56 -1.24 3.83 -2.63
N TYR A 57 -0.74 2.80 -1.98
CA TYR A 57 0.28 2.90 -0.96
C TYR A 57 1.59 2.36 -1.51
N MET A 58 2.65 3.15 -1.40
CA MET A 58 4.00 2.66 -1.63
C MET A 58 4.92 3.01 -0.46
N LYS A 59 5.81 2.07 -0.12
CA LYS A 59 6.87 2.27 0.87
C LYS A 59 8.16 1.63 0.41
N VAL A 60 9.27 2.34 0.56
CA VAL A 60 10.62 1.80 0.33
C VAL A 60 11.21 1.29 1.65
N PHE A 61 11.72 0.07 1.64
CA PHE A 61 12.37 -0.59 2.77
C PHE A 61 13.84 -0.89 2.42
N PRO A 62 14.82 -0.33 3.15
CA PRO A 62 16.24 -0.50 2.83
C PRO A 62 16.74 -1.90 3.20
N ILE A 63 17.51 -2.53 2.31
CA ILE A 63 18.14 -3.84 2.57
C ILE A 63 19.50 -3.63 3.25
N LYS A 64 19.77 -4.40 4.31
CA LYS A 64 21.06 -4.40 4.99
C LYS A 64 22.12 -4.96 4.04
N GLY A 65 23.15 -4.16 3.76
CA GLY A 65 24.18 -4.49 2.76
C GLY A 65 23.96 -3.83 1.40
N GLY A 66 22.84 -3.10 1.22
CA GLY A 66 22.57 -2.28 0.05
C GLY A 66 21.37 -2.76 -0.75
N GLY A 67 20.77 -1.83 -1.50
CA GLY A 67 19.54 -2.05 -2.24
C GLY A 67 18.28 -1.80 -1.42
N ASP A 68 17.13 -1.93 -2.06
CA ASP A 68 15.82 -1.62 -1.50
C ASP A 68 14.76 -2.63 -1.92
N ILE A 69 13.74 -2.79 -1.08
CA ILE A 69 12.45 -3.39 -1.44
C ILE A 69 11.40 -2.29 -1.56
N VAL A 70 10.62 -2.33 -2.63
CA VAL A 70 9.45 -1.45 -2.82
C VAL A 70 8.19 -2.24 -2.54
N PHE A 71 7.47 -1.82 -1.52
CA PHE A 71 6.11 -2.25 -1.24
C PHE A 71 5.11 -1.45 -2.07
N CYS A 72 4.15 -2.12 -2.68
CA CYS A 72 3.01 -1.55 -3.39
C CYS A 72 1.72 -2.21 -2.88
N HIS A 73 0.74 -1.42 -2.46
CA HIS A 73 -0.57 -1.93 -2.05
C HIS A 73 -1.69 -1.05 -2.60
N MET A 74 -2.68 -1.69 -3.22
CA MET A 74 -3.76 -1.03 -3.97
C MET A 74 -5.17 -1.46 -3.50
N PRO A 75 -5.53 -1.24 -2.23
CA PRO A 75 -6.84 -1.65 -1.73
C PRO A 75 -7.95 -0.71 -2.25
N LYS A 76 -9.18 -1.23 -2.34
CA LYS A 76 -10.37 -0.50 -2.83
C LYS A 76 -11.48 -0.35 -1.79
N PRO A 77 -11.19 0.11 -0.56
CA PRO A 77 -12.13 0.05 0.54
C PRO A 77 -13.49 0.71 0.27
N GLN A 78 -13.45 1.84 -0.43
CA GLN A 78 -14.61 2.73 -0.59
C GLN A 78 -15.17 2.73 -2.01
N ALA A 79 -14.52 2.06 -2.96
CA ALA A 79 -14.91 2.11 -4.37
C ALA A 79 -15.90 1.01 -4.78
N ASP A 80 -15.66 -0.24 -4.38
CA ASP A 80 -16.54 -1.37 -4.74
C ASP A 80 -16.92 -2.22 -3.52
N THR A 81 -16.54 -1.81 -2.31
CA THR A 81 -16.77 -2.49 -1.03
C THR A 81 -16.12 -3.87 -0.93
N MET A 82 -15.39 -4.30 -1.96
CA MET A 82 -14.77 -5.62 -2.00
C MET A 82 -13.47 -5.64 -1.21
N PRO A 83 -13.13 -6.76 -0.55
CA PRO A 83 -11.81 -6.92 0.03
C PRO A 83 -10.72 -6.84 -1.06
N PRO A 84 -9.47 -6.53 -0.67
CA PRO A 84 -8.33 -6.65 -1.57
C PRO A 84 -8.31 -8.01 -2.28
N ARG A 85 -7.91 -8.00 -3.56
CA ARG A 85 -7.85 -9.17 -4.44
C ARG A 85 -6.40 -9.62 -4.63
N PRO A 86 -6.15 -10.87 -5.04
CA PRO A 86 -4.83 -11.27 -5.49
C PRO A 86 -4.32 -10.30 -6.58
N GLY A 87 -3.06 -9.90 -6.45
CA GLY A 87 -2.45 -8.93 -7.36
C GLY A 87 -2.68 -7.45 -7.01
N GLN A 88 -3.05 -7.16 -5.76
CA GLN A 88 -3.12 -5.78 -5.24
C GLN A 88 -2.09 -5.48 -4.16
N THR A 89 -1.25 -6.45 -3.80
CA THR A 89 -0.18 -6.28 -2.81
C THR A 89 1.07 -6.94 -3.36
N TYR A 90 2.15 -6.16 -3.49
CA TYR A 90 3.42 -6.62 -4.03
C TYR A 90 4.61 -6.08 -3.23
N PHE A 91 5.68 -6.87 -3.20
CA PHE A 91 7.01 -6.43 -2.83
C PHE A 91 7.96 -6.67 -4.00
N TYR A 92 8.66 -5.62 -4.44
CA TYR A 92 9.62 -5.70 -5.53
C TYR A 92 11.03 -5.45 -5.03
N ALA A 93 11.98 -6.31 -5.42
CA ALA A 93 13.40 -6.10 -5.23
C ALA A 93 14.08 -5.85 -6.58
N HIS A 94 15.11 -5.02 -6.59
CA HIS A 94 15.93 -4.84 -7.78
C HIS A 94 17.08 -5.86 -7.79
N ARG A 95 17.06 -6.81 -8.73
CA ARG A 95 18.04 -7.89 -8.90
C ARG A 95 18.51 -7.91 -10.36
N ASP A 96 19.82 -7.93 -10.58
CA ASP A 96 20.43 -8.03 -11.92
C ASP A 96 19.88 -7.03 -12.95
N GLY A 97 19.65 -5.78 -12.52
CA GLY A 97 19.14 -4.72 -13.39
C GLY A 97 17.64 -4.82 -13.70
N LYS A 98 16.88 -5.63 -12.96
CA LYS A 98 15.43 -5.82 -13.15
C LYS A 98 14.69 -5.80 -11.82
N TRP A 99 13.44 -5.35 -11.85
CA TRP A 99 12.52 -5.53 -10.73
C TRP A 99 11.96 -6.95 -10.73
N VAL A 100 12.01 -7.61 -9.58
CA VAL A 100 11.53 -8.98 -9.37
C VAL A 100 10.48 -8.95 -8.25
N ASP A 101 9.33 -9.56 -8.49
CA ASP A 101 8.32 -9.79 -7.45
C ASP A 101 8.86 -10.78 -6.42
N VAL A 102 9.08 -10.29 -5.21
CA VAL A 102 9.59 -11.03 -4.05
C VAL A 102 8.54 -11.14 -2.96
N THR A 103 7.26 -10.96 -3.28
CA THR A 103 6.15 -10.95 -2.32
C THR A 103 6.11 -12.20 -1.46
N LYS A 104 6.24 -13.39 -2.07
CA LYS A 104 6.26 -14.68 -1.35
C LYS A 104 7.51 -14.86 -0.48
N GLU A 105 8.63 -14.23 -0.84
CA GLU A 105 9.86 -14.27 -0.05
C GLU A 105 9.82 -13.30 1.13
N THR A 106 9.05 -12.22 1.00
CA THR A 106 9.07 -11.05 1.90
C THR A 106 7.95 -11.11 2.93
N LEU A 107 6.75 -11.56 2.53
CA LEU A 107 5.60 -11.64 3.39
C LEU A 107 5.72 -12.84 4.35
N PRO A 108 5.61 -12.65 5.68
CA PRO A 108 5.71 -13.74 6.64
C PRO A 108 4.58 -14.77 6.48
N GLU A 109 4.87 -16.02 6.84
CA GLU A 109 3.85 -17.06 6.91
C GLU A 109 2.72 -16.66 7.88
N GLY A 110 1.48 -16.97 7.51
CA GLY A 110 0.30 -16.63 8.30
C GLY A 110 -0.24 -15.20 8.10
N VAL A 111 0.45 -14.35 7.33
CA VAL A 111 -0.09 -13.07 6.87
C VAL A 111 -0.82 -13.28 5.56
N ASP A 112 -2.10 -12.97 5.54
CA ASP A 112 -2.91 -13.06 4.32
C ASP A 112 -2.65 -11.83 3.42
N ILE A 113 -2.29 -12.07 2.17
CA ILE A 113 -2.02 -11.04 1.17
C ILE A 113 -3.26 -10.19 0.84
N LEU A 114 -4.45 -10.68 1.15
CA LEU A 114 -5.74 -10.01 0.98
C LEU A 114 -6.09 -9.09 2.16
N TRP A 115 -5.23 -9.01 3.18
CA TRP A 115 -5.39 -8.05 4.26
C TRP A 115 -5.16 -6.62 3.77
N LEU A 116 -5.67 -5.69 4.57
CA LEU A 116 -5.29 -4.30 4.42
C LEU A 116 -3.93 -4.09 5.08
N PHE A 117 -3.05 -3.40 4.36
CA PHE A 117 -1.75 -2.99 4.86
C PHE A 117 -1.69 -1.47 4.95
N ARG A 118 -1.24 -0.96 6.09
CA ARG A 118 -0.98 0.46 6.33
C ARG A 118 0.50 0.66 6.62
N HIS A 119 1.03 1.78 6.15
CA HIS A 119 2.41 2.20 6.40
C HIS A 119 2.41 3.60 7.02
N SER A 120 3.58 4.03 7.50
CA SER A 120 3.78 5.43 7.87
C SER A 120 4.98 6.02 7.15
N ARG A 121 5.09 7.35 7.17
CA ARG A 121 6.16 8.06 6.47
C ARG A 121 7.51 7.69 7.04
N ARG A 122 7.66 7.58 8.35
CA ARG A 122 8.97 7.39 9.02
C ARG A 122 9.23 5.98 9.51
N SER A 123 8.18 5.20 9.78
CA SER A 123 8.33 3.84 10.30
C SER A 123 8.70 2.85 9.19
N LEU A 124 9.42 1.80 9.59
CA LEU A 124 9.66 0.60 8.79
C LEU A 124 8.76 -0.57 9.23
N VAL A 125 7.61 -0.24 9.83
CA VAL A 125 6.57 -1.19 10.22
C VAL A 125 5.40 -1.06 9.25
N LEU A 126 4.92 -2.20 8.73
CA LEU A 126 3.60 -2.29 8.11
C LEU A 126 2.60 -2.79 9.14
N GLN A 127 1.51 -2.06 9.32
CA GLN A 127 0.37 -2.51 10.12
C GLN A 127 -0.53 -3.34 9.21
N ALA A 128 -0.98 -4.51 9.67
CA ALA A 128 -1.77 -5.42 8.86
C ALA A 128 -2.99 -5.95 9.62
N GLY A 129 -4.10 -6.12 8.90
CA GLY A 129 -5.31 -6.68 9.47
C GLY A 129 -6.36 -6.99 8.41
N PRO A 130 -7.35 -7.84 8.75
CA PRO A 130 -8.42 -8.20 7.84
C PRO A 130 -9.19 -6.97 7.41
N TYR A 131 -9.60 -6.99 6.15
CA TYR A 131 -10.53 -6.04 5.62
C TYR A 131 -11.92 -6.24 6.24
N LYS A 132 -12.61 -5.16 6.58
CA LYS A 132 -13.95 -5.23 7.16
C LYS A 132 -14.96 -4.44 6.35
N VAL A 133 -16.10 -5.08 6.11
CA VAL A 133 -17.27 -4.50 5.45
C VAL A 133 -18.31 -4.20 6.51
N TRP A 134 -18.77 -2.95 6.58
CA TRP A 134 -19.81 -2.51 7.52
C TRP A 134 -21.05 -2.15 6.74
N LYS A 135 -22.22 -2.57 7.23
CA LYS A 135 -23.48 -1.99 6.76
C LYS A 135 -23.66 -0.63 7.42
N LYS A 136 -24.03 0.39 6.63
CA LYS A 136 -24.37 1.69 7.19
C LYS A 136 -25.63 1.56 8.08
N PRO A 137 -25.76 2.37 9.14
CA PRO A 137 -26.92 2.31 10.05
C PRO A 137 -28.27 2.52 9.36
N ASP A 138 -28.28 3.21 8.22
CA ASP A 138 -29.47 3.50 7.40
C ASP A 138 -29.83 2.37 6.42
N GLY A 139 -29.09 1.25 6.44
CA GLY A 139 -29.33 0.10 5.55
C GLY A 139 -28.84 0.30 4.11
N THR A 140 -28.21 1.44 3.79
CA THR A 140 -27.62 1.69 2.47
C THR A 140 -26.29 0.96 2.29
N GLU A 141 -25.73 1.02 1.06
CA GLU A 141 -24.54 0.29 0.62
C GLU A 141 -23.42 0.24 1.67
N ALA A 142 -22.83 -0.94 1.79
CA ALA A 142 -21.77 -1.19 2.73
C ALA A 142 -20.57 -0.26 2.45
N CYS A 143 -19.87 0.18 3.48
CA CYS A 143 -18.55 0.77 3.31
C CYS A 143 -17.54 -0.30 3.69
N GLY A 144 -16.51 -0.50 2.87
CA GLY A 144 -15.38 -1.32 3.24
C GLY A 144 -14.27 -0.46 3.82
N GLY A 145 -13.43 -1.04 4.67
CA GLY A 145 -12.36 -0.29 5.30
C GLY A 145 -11.48 -1.11 6.21
N ASP A 146 -10.67 -0.38 6.96
CA ASP A 146 -9.73 -0.88 7.95
C ASP A 146 -10.50 -1.65 9.02
N GLY A 147 -10.30 -2.98 9.07
CA GLY A 147 -10.79 -3.79 10.17
C GLY A 147 -9.96 -3.59 11.43
N VAL A 148 -9.80 -4.66 12.20
CA VAL A 148 -8.92 -4.66 13.36
C VAL A 148 -7.49 -4.87 12.90
N ARG A 149 -6.56 -4.03 13.36
CA ARG A 149 -5.13 -4.30 13.22
C ARG A 149 -4.78 -5.51 14.09
N LEU A 150 -4.30 -6.58 13.46
CA LEU A 150 -3.92 -7.82 14.14
C LEU A 150 -2.42 -7.97 14.24
N MET A 151 -1.67 -7.43 13.28
CA MET A 151 -0.24 -7.65 13.17
C MET A 151 0.53 -6.38 12.85
N ASP A 152 1.76 -6.36 13.35
CA ASP A 152 2.83 -5.47 12.94
C ASP A 152 3.92 -6.26 12.24
N LEU A 153 4.22 -5.88 11.01
CA LEU A 153 5.31 -6.44 10.23
C LEU A 153 6.49 -5.48 10.35
N ALA A 154 7.43 -5.81 11.22
CA ALA A 154 8.63 -5.02 11.44
C ALA A 154 9.75 -5.45 10.48
N TRP A 155 10.27 -4.51 9.69
CA TRP A 155 11.38 -4.77 8.78
C TRP A 155 12.71 -4.81 9.53
N ASP A 156 13.49 -5.89 9.35
CA ASP A 156 14.81 -6.05 10.00
C ASP A 156 16.01 -5.78 9.09
N GLY A 157 15.77 -5.26 7.88
CA GLY A 157 16.79 -5.08 6.86
C GLY A 157 16.90 -6.24 5.86
N ARG A 158 16.15 -7.33 6.04
CA ARG A 158 16.11 -8.45 5.08
C ARG A 158 14.72 -9.01 4.87
N SER A 159 13.93 -9.11 5.92
CA SER A 159 12.59 -9.68 5.89
C SER A 159 11.70 -9.01 6.92
N PHE A 160 10.39 -9.17 6.79
CA PHE A 160 9.47 -8.78 7.84
C PHE A 160 9.42 -9.81 8.95
N ARG A 161 9.36 -9.34 10.20
CA ARG A 161 8.98 -10.14 11.36
C ARG A 161 7.56 -9.77 11.76
N ALA A 162 6.69 -10.75 11.82
CA ALA A 162 5.33 -10.56 12.27
C ALA A 162 5.25 -10.57 13.81
N HIS A 163 4.59 -9.57 14.36
CA HIS A 163 4.27 -9.47 15.77
C HIS A 163 2.77 -9.23 15.92
N THR A 164 2.16 -9.79 16.96
CA THR A 164 0.79 -9.42 17.31
C THR A 164 0.73 -7.93 17.67
N ALA A 165 -0.23 -7.22 17.10
CA ALA A 165 -0.43 -5.82 17.39
C ALA A 165 -0.79 -5.62 18.88
N LYS A 166 -0.18 -4.63 19.52
CA LYS A 166 -0.46 -4.28 20.92
C LYS A 166 -1.80 -3.55 21.09
N SER A 167 -2.33 -2.99 20.00
CA SER A 167 -3.61 -2.30 19.92
C SER A 167 -4.37 -2.78 18.69
N PRO A 168 -5.69 -2.92 18.78
CA PRO A 168 -6.55 -3.29 17.65
C PRO A 168 -6.69 -2.17 16.61
N GLU A 169 -6.21 -0.96 16.89
CA GLU A 169 -6.37 0.21 16.02
C GLU A 169 -5.18 0.40 15.09
N PHE A 170 -5.49 0.76 13.85
CA PHE A 170 -4.51 1.31 12.93
C PHE A 170 -4.13 2.72 13.38
N TYR A 171 -2.85 3.02 13.39
CA TYR A 171 -2.37 4.37 13.67
C TYR A 171 -2.09 5.10 12.37
N TYR A 172 -2.70 6.27 12.24
CA TYR A 172 -2.55 7.17 11.11
C TYR A 172 -1.56 8.28 11.49
N GLY A 173 -0.26 8.01 11.39
CA GLY A 173 0.73 9.04 11.73
C GLY A 173 2.18 8.57 11.69
N ASP A 174 2.99 9.27 10.90
CA ASP A 174 4.18 10.06 11.29
C ASP A 174 4.67 10.86 10.08
#